data_AF-A0A847W6A5-F1
#
_entry.id   AF-A0A847W6A5-F1
#
_cell.length_a   1.000
_cell.length_b   1.000
_cell.length_c   1.000
_cell.angle_alpha   90.00
_cell.angle_beta   90.00
_cell.angle_gamma   90.00
#
_symmetry.space_group_name_H-M   'P 1'
#
loop_
_entity.id
_entity.type
_entity.pdbx_description
1 polymer ?
#
loop_
_entity_poly.entity_id
_entity_poly.type
_entity_poly.pdbx_seq_one_letter_code
_entity_poly.pdbx_strand_id
1 'polypeptide(L)'
;MQDFTSVEQLFDEKQTQLADPEKRKKRWHFESCRLKNWHLKSWQKILLIIIFIFALLFTVLLSYSYFRLRRMTNLANSTKVLAMESLDLAKTQNLPALPDKIQAVKENLTALNSEYHALKVYQYLPIARRYYSDGEIVFIMAHKGVALAEQVVNVLLPYSDILGFKGEGSFEAGTTQDRIVLILETLEEIQAEIDDVENKL
;
A
#
# COMPACT_ATOMS: atom_id res chain seq x y z
N MET A 1 -8.07 45.75 -70.19
CA MET A 1 -7.04 44.93 -70.86
C MET A 1 -5.72 45.24 -70.17
N GLN A 2 -5.35 44.42 -69.20
CA GLN A 2 -4.10 44.50 -68.44
C GLN A 2 -3.56 43.07 -68.33
N ASP A 3 -2.27 42.94 -68.61
CA ASP A 3 -1.57 41.76 -69.07
C ASP A 3 -1.48 40.60 -68.06
N PHE A 4 -1.83 39.41 -68.52
CA PHE A 4 -1.65 38.14 -67.80
C PHE A 4 -0.25 37.50 -68.01
N THR A 5 0.68 38.20 -68.65
CA THR A 5 2.01 37.66 -69.04
C THR A 5 3.04 37.65 -67.91
N SER A 6 2.77 38.26 -66.75
CA SER A 6 3.74 38.38 -65.65
C SER A 6 3.77 37.20 -64.67
N VAL A 7 2.77 36.30 -64.70
CA VAL A 7 2.70 35.18 -63.74
C VAL A 7 3.42 33.92 -64.26
N GLU A 8 3.51 33.74 -65.57
CA GLU A 8 4.23 32.60 -66.19
C GLU A 8 5.75 32.75 -66.07
N GLN A 9 6.29 33.97 -66.10
CA GLN A 9 7.74 34.19 -65.98
C GLN A 9 8.28 33.93 -64.56
N LEU A 10 7.45 34.04 -63.51
CA LEU A 10 7.86 33.74 -62.13
C LEU A 10 7.90 32.24 -61.81
N PHE A 11 7.24 31.40 -62.61
CA PHE A 11 7.25 29.95 -62.43
C PHE A 11 8.42 29.26 -63.14
N ASP A 12 8.95 29.85 -64.22
CA ASP A 12 10.02 29.24 -65.03
C ASP A 12 11.42 29.49 -64.44
N GLU A 13 11.63 30.61 -63.76
CA GLU A 13 12.93 30.93 -63.11
C GLU A 13 13.22 30.02 -61.90
N LYS A 14 12.19 29.46 -61.27
CA LYS A 14 12.37 28.59 -60.09
C LYS A 14 12.72 27.14 -60.45
N GLN A 15 12.43 26.69 -61.68
CA GLN A 15 12.69 25.32 -62.12
C GLN A 15 14.15 25.11 -62.57
N THR A 16 14.82 26.15 -63.05
CA THR A 16 16.20 26.05 -63.55
C THR A 16 17.26 25.95 -62.45
N GLN A 17 16.93 26.19 -61.18
CA GLN A 17 17.87 25.97 -60.07
C GLN A 17 17.91 24.53 -59.52
N LEU A 18 17.10 23.59 -60.05
CA LEU A 18 17.04 22.21 -59.52
C LEU A 18 17.75 21.16 -60.38
N ALA A 19 18.42 21.53 -61.48
CA ALA A 19 19.02 20.58 -62.42
C ALA A 19 20.55 20.74 -62.61
N ASP A 20 21.31 20.95 -61.54
CA ASP A 20 22.77 20.77 -61.55
C ASP A 20 23.14 19.40 -60.91
N PRO A 21 23.37 18.34 -61.72
CA PRO A 21 23.78 17.03 -61.22
C PRO A 21 25.24 16.97 -60.75
N GLU A 22 26.07 18.00 -60.98
CA GLU A 22 27.49 17.97 -60.60
C GLU A 22 27.77 18.35 -59.15
N LYS A 23 26.86 19.05 -58.47
CA LYS A 23 27.06 19.45 -57.06
C LYS A 23 26.59 18.43 -56.01
N ARG A 24 26.13 17.25 -56.43
CA ARG A 24 25.72 16.14 -55.54
C ARG A 24 26.76 15.04 -55.32
N LYS A 25 28.03 15.30 -55.63
CA LYS A 25 29.16 14.53 -55.07
C LYS A 25 29.85 15.26 -53.93
N LYS A 26 29.08 15.88 -53.02
CA LYS A 26 29.56 16.02 -51.64
C LYS A 26 29.47 14.64 -51.01
N ARG A 27 30.55 13.90 -51.26
CA ARG A 27 31.01 12.71 -50.56
C ARG A 27 30.74 12.95 -49.08
N TRP A 28 29.63 12.41 -48.59
CA TRP A 28 29.39 12.27 -47.17
C TRP A 28 30.47 11.30 -46.69
N HIS A 29 31.63 11.86 -46.35
CA HIS A 29 32.51 11.21 -45.42
C HIS A 29 31.68 11.10 -44.15
N PHE A 30 31.01 9.96 -44.00
CA PHE A 30 30.77 9.37 -42.70
C PHE A 30 32.16 9.22 -42.09
N GLU A 31 32.67 10.33 -41.54
CA GLU A 31 33.58 10.25 -40.41
C GLU A 31 32.76 9.54 -39.34
N SER A 32 32.84 8.21 -39.42
CA SER A 32 32.61 7.31 -38.30
C SER A 32 33.05 8.06 -37.06
N CYS A 33 32.08 8.40 -36.20
CA CYS A 33 32.36 8.89 -34.86
C CYS A 33 33.25 7.81 -34.25
N ARG A 34 34.56 8.06 -34.32
CA ARG A 34 35.60 7.17 -33.86
C ARG A 34 35.35 7.06 -32.38
N LEU A 35 34.70 5.97 -31.98
CA LEU A 35 34.43 5.65 -30.58
C LEU A 35 35.75 5.85 -29.86
N LYS A 36 35.83 6.96 -29.12
CA LYS A 36 37.05 7.36 -28.44
C LYS A 36 37.19 6.34 -27.34
N ASN A 37 38.09 5.38 -27.54
CA ASN A 37 38.40 4.33 -26.58
C ASN A 37 38.86 5.00 -25.29
N TRP A 38 37.91 5.25 -24.40
CA TRP A 38 38.16 5.89 -23.13
C TRP A 38 38.99 4.90 -22.33
N HIS A 39 40.30 5.13 -22.27
CA HIS A 39 41.20 4.33 -21.46
C HIS A 39 40.89 4.62 -20.00
N LEU A 40 39.84 3.96 -19.49
CA LEU A 40 39.49 3.93 -18.08
C LEU A 40 40.69 3.36 -17.33
N LYS A 41 41.19 4.11 -16.34
CA LYS A 41 42.23 3.64 -15.44
C LYS A 41 41.74 2.37 -14.75
N SER A 42 42.64 1.43 -14.43
CA SER A 42 42.25 0.15 -13.84
C SER A 42 41.38 0.28 -12.58
N TRP A 43 41.58 1.34 -11.78
CA TRP A 43 40.73 1.62 -10.61
C TRP A 43 39.31 2.08 -10.95
N GLN A 44 39.11 2.79 -12.06
CA GLN A 44 37.78 3.18 -12.56
C GLN A 44 36.99 1.96 -13.04
N LYS A 45 37.66 0.95 -13.62
CA LYS A 45 37.02 -0.32 -13.99
C LYS A 45 36.53 -1.08 -12.75
N ILE A 46 37.35 -1.12 -11.69
CA ILE A 46 36.99 -1.74 -10.41
C ILE A 46 35.80 -1.00 -9.77
N LEU A 47 35.80 0.34 -9.76
CA LEU A 47 34.68 1.14 -9.26
C LEU A 47 33.39 0.89 -10.04
N LEU A 48 33.45 0.81 -11.38
CA LEU A 48 32.29 0.48 -12.22
C LEU A 48 31.73 -0.90 -11.90
N ILE A 49 32.58 -1.91 -11.68
CA ILE A 49 32.15 -3.25 -11.28
C ILE A 49 31.45 -3.22 -9.92
N ILE A 50 32.00 -2.50 -8.93
CA ILE A 50 31.38 -2.37 -7.61
C ILE A 50 30.01 -1.68 -7.70
N ILE A 51 29.91 -0.58 -8.45
CA ILE A 51 28.65 0.14 -8.66
C ILE A 51 27.63 -0.77 -9.35
N PHE A 52 28.05 -1.53 -10.35
CA PHE A 52 27.18 -2.47 -11.05
C PHE A 52 26.64 -3.57 -10.12
N ILE A 53 27.49 -4.13 -9.26
CA ILE A 53 27.08 -5.12 -8.25
C ILE A 53 26.07 -4.50 -7.25
N PHE A 54 26.34 -3.29 -6.77
CA PHE A 54 25.41 -2.57 -5.88
C PHE A 54 24.08 -2.28 -6.56
N ALA A 55 24.09 -1.85 -7.83
CA ALA A 55 22.87 -1.62 -8.60
C ALA A 55 22.07 -2.91 -8.77
N LEU A 56 22.73 -4.05 -9.03
CA LEU A 56 22.09 -5.35 -9.12
C LEU A 56 21.47 -5.79 -7.78
N LEU A 57 22.17 -5.60 -6.66
CA LEU A 57 21.63 -5.88 -5.33
C LEU A 57 20.41 -5.00 -5.02
N PHE A 58 20.47 -3.72 -5.39
CA PHE A 58 19.38 -2.78 -5.16
C PHE A 58 18.14 -3.12 -5.97
N THR A 59 18.29 -3.52 -7.24
CA THR A 59 17.14 -3.94 -8.07
C THR A 59 16.45 -5.20 -7.53
N VAL A 60 17.21 -6.17 -7.03
CA VAL A 60 16.65 -7.37 -6.37
C VAL A 60 15.86 -6.99 -5.12
N LEU A 61 16.41 -6.11 -4.28
CA LEU A 61 15.76 -5.65 -3.05
C LEU A 61 14.47 -4.87 -3.33
N LEU A 62 14.48 -3.99 -4.33
CA LEU A 62 13.30 -3.25 -4.78
C LEU A 62 12.22 -4.18 -5.33
N SER A 63 12.62 -5.15 -6.17
CA SER A 63 11.69 -6.13 -6.75
C SER A 63 11.00 -6.97 -5.66
N TYR A 64 11.78 -7.47 -4.70
CA TYR A 64 11.27 -8.19 -3.54
C TYR A 64 10.27 -7.35 -2.73
N SER A 65 10.64 -6.10 -2.44
CA SER A 65 9.80 -5.17 -1.67
C SER A 65 8.50 -4.84 -2.40
N TYR A 66 8.54 -4.63 -3.72
CA TYR A 66 7.36 -4.35 -4.53
C TYR A 66 6.35 -5.51 -4.49
N PHE A 67 6.82 -6.75 -4.60
CA PHE A 67 5.93 -7.92 -4.54
C PHE A 67 5.23 -8.07 -3.19
N ARG A 68 5.97 -7.83 -2.09
CA ARG A 68 5.43 -7.84 -0.72
C ARG A 68 4.43 -6.71 -0.49
N LEU A 69 4.77 -5.49 -0.89
CA LEU A 69 3.88 -4.33 -0.79
C LEU A 69 2.55 -4.58 -1.52
N ARG A 70 2.58 -5.16 -2.73
CA ARG A 70 1.35 -5.47 -3.47
C ARG A 70 0.45 -6.48 -2.74
N ARG A 71 1.03 -7.49 -2.09
CA ARG A 71 0.26 -8.43 -1.26
C ARG A 71 -0.33 -7.72 -0.04
N MET A 72 0.48 -6.90 0.62
CA MET A 72 0.09 -6.12 1.79
C MET A 72 -1.06 -5.16 1.46
N THR A 73 -1.03 -4.48 0.31
CA THR A 73 -2.13 -3.60 -0.11
C THR A 73 -3.43 -4.35 -0.38
N ASN A 74 -3.35 -5.56 -0.95
CA ASN A 74 -4.54 -6.37 -1.20
C ASN A 74 -5.17 -6.84 0.12
N LEU A 75 -4.34 -7.32 1.05
CA LEU A 75 -4.77 -7.70 2.40
C LEU A 75 -5.33 -6.51 3.18
N ALA A 76 -4.70 -5.33 3.09
CA ALA A 76 -5.16 -4.12 3.75
C ALA A 76 -6.53 -3.67 3.22
N ASN A 77 -6.75 -3.74 1.90
CA ASN A 77 -8.06 -3.45 1.31
C ASN A 77 -9.12 -4.45 1.75
N SER A 78 -8.79 -5.74 1.79
CA SER A 78 -9.71 -6.78 2.28
C SER A 78 -10.04 -6.58 3.76
N THR A 79 -9.04 -6.31 4.60
CA THR A 79 -9.21 -5.99 6.03
C THR A 79 -10.09 -4.77 6.21
N LYS A 80 -9.88 -3.70 5.41
CA LYS A 80 -10.69 -2.49 5.45
C LYS A 80 -12.15 -2.78 5.14
N VAL A 81 -12.43 -3.58 4.10
CA VAL A 81 -13.81 -3.95 3.74
C VAL A 81 -14.47 -4.73 4.89
N LEU A 82 -13.80 -5.75 5.44
CA LEU A 82 -14.32 -6.52 6.57
C LEU A 82 -14.53 -5.67 7.82
N ALA A 83 -13.63 -4.72 8.10
CA ALA A 83 -13.76 -3.79 9.21
C ALA A 83 -14.97 -2.86 9.00
N MET A 84 -15.17 -2.35 7.79
CA MET A 84 -16.34 -1.54 7.45
C MET A 84 -17.65 -2.32 7.57
N GLU A 85 -17.67 -3.59 7.14
CA GLU A 85 -18.81 -4.49 7.32
C GLU A 85 -19.09 -4.75 8.80
N SER A 86 -18.05 -4.99 9.61
CA SER A 86 -18.17 -5.16 11.06
C SER A 86 -18.77 -3.91 11.72
N LEU A 87 -18.32 -2.72 11.31
CA LEU A 87 -18.87 -1.45 11.78
C LEU A 87 -20.32 -1.24 11.33
N ASP A 88 -20.69 -1.68 10.13
CA ASP A 88 -22.07 -1.61 9.66
C ASP A 88 -22.98 -2.54 10.46
N LEU A 89 -22.53 -3.76 10.77
CA LEU A 89 -23.25 -4.66 11.66
C LEU A 89 -23.40 -4.06 13.07
N ALA A 90 -22.34 -3.41 13.60
CA ALA A 90 -22.40 -2.74 14.89
C ALA A 90 -23.43 -1.60 14.89
N LYS A 91 -23.45 -0.78 13.82
CA LYS A 91 -24.43 0.31 13.64
C LYS A 91 -25.85 -0.19 13.48
N THR A 92 -26.03 -1.32 12.80
CA THR A 92 -27.34 -1.94 12.59
C THR A 92 -27.77 -2.84 13.75
N GLN A 93 -26.97 -2.87 14.82
CA GLN A 93 -27.22 -3.59 16.08
C GLN A 93 -27.31 -5.11 15.90
N ASN A 94 -26.67 -5.69 14.88
CA ASN A 94 -26.71 -7.11 14.59
C ASN A 94 -25.54 -7.85 15.29
N LEU A 95 -25.60 -7.97 16.62
CA LEU A 95 -24.57 -8.64 17.42
C LEU A 95 -24.28 -10.10 17.02
N PRO A 96 -25.26 -10.95 16.67
CA PRO A 96 -24.99 -12.35 16.31
C PRO A 96 -24.05 -12.52 15.11
N ALA A 97 -24.04 -11.56 14.18
CA ALA A 97 -23.19 -11.61 12.98
C ALA A 97 -21.80 -10.95 13.19
N LEU A 98 -21.57 -10.24 14.30
CA LEU A 98 -20.29 -9.57 14.56
C LEU A 98 -19.11 -10.54 14.78
N PRO A 99 -19.23 -11.63 15.56
CA PRO A 99 -18.11 -12.52 15.86
C PRO A 99 -17.42 -13.05 14.60
N ASP A 100 -18.20 -13.53 13.63
CA ASP A 100 -17.67 -14.06 12.37
C ASP A 100 -16.88 -13.01 11.59
N LYS A 101 -17.35 -11.76 11.57
CA LYS A 101 -16.66 -10.66 10.89
C LYS A 101 -15.42 -10.19 11.64
N ILE A 102 -15.48 -10.10 12.97
CA ILE A 102 -14.33 -9.77 13.81
C ILE A 102 -13.23 -10.82 13.66
N GLN A 103 -13.60 -12.11 13.64
CA GLN A 103 -12.67 -13.21 13.40
C GLN A 103 -12.02 -13.10 12.01
N ALA A 104 -12.80 -12.81 10.97
CA ALA A 104 -12.24 -12.59 9.62
C ALA A 104 -11.29 -11.36 9.57
N VAL A 105 -11.59 -10.28 10.30
CA VAL A 105 -10.68 -9.13 10.45
C VAL A 105 -9.38 -9.55 11.14
N LYS A 106 -9.46 -10.32 12.22
CA LYS A 106 -8.31 -10.81 13.00
C LYS A 106 -7.38 -11.68 12.16
N GLU A 107 -7.93 -12.60 11.36
CA GLU A 107 -7.17 -13.45 10.44
C GLU A 107 -6.45 -12.64 9.37
N ASN A 108 -7.16 -11.71 8.72
CA ASN A 108 -6.58 -10.83 7.71
C ASN A 108 -5.52 -9.89 8.29
N LEU A 109 -5.73 -9.36 9.49
CA LEU A 109 -4.76 -8.53 10.19
C LEU A 109 -3.49 -9.33 10.54
N THR A 110 -3.64 -10.60 10.93
CA THR A 110 -2.51 -11.52 11.19
C THR A 110 -1.70 -11.76 9.92
N ALA A 111 -2.38 -12.02 8.80
CA ALA A 111 -1.73 -12.18 7.50
C ALA A 111 -1.02 -10.89 7.06
N LEU A 112 -1.64 -9.74 7.28
CA LEU A 112 -1.07 -8.42 6.98
C LEU A 112 0.18 -8.14 7.81
N ASN A 113 0.14 -8.43 9.11
CA ASN A 113 1.28 -8.30 10.02
C ASN A 113 2.45 -9.22 9.60
N SER A 114 2.15 -10.45 9.16
CA SER A 114 3.17 -11.37 8.63
C SER A 114 3.86 -10.82 7.38
N GLU A 115 3.12 -10.24 6.43
CA GLU A 115 3.70 -9.62 5.24
C GLU A 115 4.52 -8.36 5.59
N TYR A 116 4.10 -7.60 6.62
CA TYR A 116 4.88 -6.48 7.16
C TYR A 116 6.19 -6.94 7.82
N HIS A 117 6.14 -8.02 8.61
CA HIS A 117 7.32 -8.63 9.24
C HIS A 117 8.31 -9.16 8.20
N ALA A 118 7.86 -9.58 7.01
CA ALA A 118 8.76 -9.95 5.92
C ALA A 118 9.63 -8.78 5.42
N LEU A 119 9.29 -7.54 5.78
CA LEU A 119 10.06 -6.31 5.53
C LEU A 119 10.98 -5.92 6.70
N LYS A 120 11.24 -6.83 7.65
CA LYS A 120 12.16 -6.59 8.79
C LYS A 120 13.57 -6.15 8.39
N VAL A 121 14.00 -6.41 7.15
CA VAL A 121 15.28 -5.91 6.62
C VAL A 121 15.42 -4.38 6.76
N TYR A 122 14.31 -3.62 6.71
CA TYR A 122 14.31 -2.17 6.87
C TYR A 122 14.63 -1.71 8.31
N GLN A 123 14.50 -2.60 9.31
CA GLN A 123 14.86 -2.32 10.71
C GLN A 123 16.37 -2.05 10.86
N TYR A 124 17.21 -2.63 9.99
CA TYR A 124 18.66 -2.45 10.04
C TYR A 124 19.15 -1.16 9.36
N LEU A 125 18.28 -0.49 8.59
CA LEU A 125 18.63 0.76 7.92
C LEU A 125 18.37 1.94 8.87
N PRO A 126 19.36 2.81 9.15
CA PRO A 126 19.24 3.86 10.18
C PRO A 126 18.10 4.85 9.91
N ILE A 127 17.78 5.11 8.63
CA ILE A 127 16.71 6.03 8.24
C ILE A 127 15.34 5.35 8.28
N ALA A 128 15.24 4.09 7.81
CA ALA A 128 13.96 3.37 7.72
C ALA A 128 13.54 2.68 9.03
N ARG A 129 14.47 2.50 9.97
CA ARG A 129 14.21 1.81 11.25
C ARG A 129 13.06 2.41 12.04
N ARG A 130 12.98 3.74 12.14
CA ARG A 130 11.90 4.41 12.90
C ARG A 130 10.54 4.13 12.27
N TYR A 131 10.41 4.33 10.96
CA TYR A 131 9.18 4.01 10.22
C TYR A 131 8.77 2.53 10.34
N TYR A 132 9.74 1.62 10.37
CA TYR A 132 9.45 0.20 10.60
C TYR A 132 8.95 -0.07 12.04
N SER A 133 9.56 0.58 13.03
CA SER A 133 9.18 0.40 14.44
C SER A 133 7.79 0.99 14.72
N ASP A 134 7.47 2.14 14.13
CA ASP A 134 6.16 2.78 14.26
C ASP A 134 5.05 1.88 13.71
N GLY A 135 5.29 1.23 12.56
CA GLY A 135 4.30 0.30 12.00
C GLY A 135 4.14 -0.96 12.84
N GLU A 136 5.19 -1.47 13.47
CA GLU A 136 5.10 -2.59 14.41
C GLU A 136 4.17 -2.26 15.59
N ILE A 137 4.30 -1.06 16.15
CA ILE A 137 3.40 -0.55 17.22
C ILE A 137 1.96 -0.48 16.71
N VAL A 138 1.73 0.03 15.49
CA VAL A 138 0.39 0.08 14.88
C VAL A 138 -0.24 -1.31 14.77
N PHE A 139 0.52 -2.33 14.37
CA PHE A 139 0.01 -3.71 14.31
C PHE A 139 -0.31 -4.28 15.69
N ILE A 140 0.53 -4.01 16.69
CA ILE A 140 0.28 -4.43 18.08
C ILE A 140 -1.04 -3.80 18.58
N MET A 141 -1.21 -2.50 18.39
CA MET A 141 -2.45 -1.79 18.76
C MET A 141 -3.66 -2.31 17.98
N ALA A 142 -3.52 -2.56 16.69
CA ALA A 142 -4.62 -3.09 15.87
C ALA A 142 -5.05 -4.48 16.35
N HIS A 143 -4.10 -5.38 16.65
CA HIS A 143 -4.41 -6.71 17.18
C HIS A 143 -5.12 -6.64 18.53
N LYS A 144 -4.63 -5.80 19.43
CA LYS A 144 -5.24 -5.56 20.74
C LYS A 144 -6.65 -4.95 20.61
N GLY A 145 -6.83 -3.97 19.72
CA GLY A 145 -8.14 -3.38 19.46
C GLY A 145 -9.17 -4.36 18.90
N VAL A 146 -8.76 -5.27 18.02
CA VAL A 146 -9.62 -6.34 17.51
C VAL A 146 -9.94 -7.36 18.60
N ALA A 147 -8.96 -7.75 19.44
CA ALA A 147 -9.19 -8.66 20.55
C ALA A 147 -10.14 -8.07 21.62
N LEU A 148 -9.99 -6.77 21.95
CA LEU A 148 -10.92 -6.06 22.82
C LEU A 148 -12.34 -6.08 22.22
N ALA A 149 -12.48 -5.78 20.92
CA ALA A 149 -13.78 -5.81 20.26
C ALA A 149 -14.42 -7.20 20.28
N GLU A 150 -13.63 -8.26 20.08
CA GLU A 150 -14.05 -9.66 20.21
C GLU A 150 -14.59 -9.95 21.62
N GLN A 151 -13.84 -9.56 22.67
CA GLN A 151 -14.26 -9.75 24.06
C GLN A 151 -15.53 -8.98 24.40
N VAL A 152 -15.60 -7.69 24.02
CA VAL A 152 -16.81 -6.87 24.20
C VAL A 152 -18.02 -7.56 23.58
N VAL A 153 -17.91 -8.04 22.34
CA VAL A 153 -19.02 -8.72 21.67
C VAL A 153 -19.38 -10.03 22.36
N ASN A 154 -18.42 -10.81 22.81
CA ASN A 154 -18.65 -12.07 23.52
C ASN A 154 -19.35 -11.86 24.86
N VAL A 155 -18.97 -10.82 25.60
CA VAL A 155 -19.59 -10.43 26.86
C VAL A 155 -21.02 -9.90 26.63
N LEU A 156 -21.27 -9.16 25.56
CA LEU A 156 -22.59 -8.59 25.25
C LEU A 156 -23.57 -9.59 24.60
N LEU A 157 -23.05 -10.58 23.88
CA LEU A 157 -23.82 -11.60 23.16
C LEU A 157 -24.93 -12.27 23.98
N PRO A 158 -24.67 -12.81 25.19
CA PRO A 158 -25.72 -13.45 25.99
C PRO A 158 -26.82 -12.48 26.47
N TYR A 159 -26.59 -11.18 26.32
CA TYR A 159 -27.48 -10.11 26.79
C TYR A 159 -28.00 -9.23 25.65
N SER A 160 -27.85 -9.66 24.39
CA SER A 160 -28.19 -8.86 23.21
C SER A 160 -29.63 -8.35 23.21
N ASP A 161 -30.58 -9.19 23.61
CA ASP A 161 -32.02 -8.94 23.52
C ASP A 161 -32.50 -7.97 24.60
N ILE A 162 -31.84 -8.01 25.76
CA ILE A 162 -32.07 -7.09 26.88
C ILE A 162 -31.70 -5.67 26.48
N LEU A 163 -30.58 -5.55 25.77
CA LEU A 163 -29.97 -4.29 25.36
C LEU A 163 -30.57 -3.76 24.04
N GLY A 164 -31.56 -4.45 23.48
CA GLY A 164 -32.26 -4.04 22.27
C GLY A 164 -31.43 -4.23 20.98
N PHE A 165 -30.41 -5.07 21.01
CA PHE A 165 -29.73 -5.52 19.80
C PHE A 165 -30.60 -6.55 19.06
N LYS A 166 -30.45 -6.62 17.74
CA LYS A 166 -31.14 -7.59 16.89
C LYS A 166 -30.48 -8.94 17.12
N GLY A 167 -31.10 -9.81 17.91
CA GLY A 167 -30.61 -11.14 18.29
C GLY A 167 -31.73 -12.13 18.56
N GLU A 168 -31.37 -13.40 18.73
CA GLU A 168 -32.24 -14.51 19.17
C GLU A 168 -31.89 -14.95 20.60
N GLY A 169 -31.33 -14.07 21.44
CA GLY A 169 -30.95 -14.44 22.80
C GLY A 169 -32.19 -14.57 23.68
N SER A 170 -32.49 -15.82 24.05
CA SER A 170 -33.59 -16.16 24.96
C SER A 170 -33.24 -15.84 26.41
N PHE A 171 -32.99 -14.57 26.75
CA PHE A 171 -32.69 -14.20 28.13
C PHE A 171 -33.90 -13.58 28.84
N GLU A 172 -34.37 -14.29 29.86
CA GLU A 172 -35.34 -13.82 30.85
C GLU A 172 -34.67 -12.88 31.87
N ALA A 173 -34.21 -11.70 31.46
CA ALA A 173 -33.62 -10.76 32.42
C ALA A 173 -34.72 -10.08 33.20
N GLY A 174 -34.84 -10.50 34.46
CA GLY A 174 -35.74 -9.99 35.50
C GLY A 174 -35.85 -8.47 35.58
N THR A 175 -35.43 -7.87 36.69
CA THR A 175 -35.78 -6.48 36.98
C THR A 175 -34.83 -5.48 36.30
N THR A 176 -35.24 -4.22 36.17
CA THR A 176 -34.40 -3.13 35.62
C THR A 176 -33.06 -2.98 36.36
N GLN A 177 -33.02 -3.33 37.65
CA GLN A 177 -31.81 -3.23 38.46
C GLN A 177 -30.75 -4.26 38.04
N ASP A 178 -31.17 -5.49 37.73
CA ASP A 178 -30.27 -6.55 37.25
C ASP A 178 -29.60 -6.16 35.93
N ARG A 179 -30.32 -5.40 35.09
CA ARG A 179 -29.79 -4.86 33.83
C ARG A 179 -28.72 -3.79 34.04
N ILE A 180 -28.85 -2.96 35.08
CA ILE A 180 -27.86 -1.92 35.40
C ILE A 180 -26.59 -2.54 35.97
N VAL A 181 -26.73 -3.51 36.88
CA VAL A 181 -25.59 -4.24 37.47
C VAL A 181 -24.76 -4.90 36.37
N LEU A 182 -25.42 -5.56 35.42
CA LEU A 182 -24.76 -6.18 34.30
C LEU A 182 -23.95 -5.18 33.45
N ILE A 183 -24.52 -4.02 33.10
CA ILE A 183 -23.81 -3.00 32.32
C ILE A 183 -22.55 -2.53 33.06
N LEU A 184 -22.61 -2.41 34.39
CA LEU A 184 -21.46 -2.02 35.20
C LEU A 184 -20.38 -3.10 35.21
N GLU A 185 -20.75 -4.38 35.40
CA GLU A 185 -19.81 -5.51 35.37
C GLU A 185 -19.10 -5.62 34.02
N THR A 186 -19.84 -5.48 32.91
CA THR A 186 -19.25 -5.50 31.57
C THR A 186 -18.28 -4.32 31.35
N LEU A 187 -18.59 -3.14 31.88
CA LEU A 187 -17.71 -1.97 31.78
C LEU A 187 -16.43 -2.16 32.59
N GLU A 188 -16.52 -2.73 33.79
CA GLU A 188 -15.36 -3.04 34.64
C GLU A 188 -14.42 -4.05 33.97
N GLU A 189 -14.97 -5.10 33.35
CA GLU A 189 -14.17 -6.09 32.62
C GLU A 189 -13.47 -5.48 31.40
N ILE A 190 -14.17 -4.63 30.64
CA ILE A 190 -13.60 -3.90 29.50
C ILE A 190 -12.47 -2.96 29.95
N GLN A 191 -12.66 -2.28 31.08
CA GLN A 191 -11.67 -1.34 31.61
C GLN A 191 -10.37 -2.05 32.01
N ALA A 192 -10.47 -3.21 32.67
CA ALA A 192 -9.30 -3.98 33.07
C ALA A 192 -8.41 -4.39 31.87
N GLU A 193 -9.02 -4.71 30.73
CA GLU A 193 -8.29 -5.08 29.51
C GLU A 193 -7.65 -3.87 28.80
N ILE A 194 -8.31 -2.70 28.85
CA ILE A 194 -7.71 -1.45 28.36
C ILE A 194 -6.45 -1.12 29.18
N ASP A 195 -6.51 -1.29 30.49
CA ASP A 195 -5.37 -1.07 31.39
C ASP A 195 -4.24 -2.10 31.12
N ASP A 196 -4.55 -3.37 30.82
CA ASP A 196 -3.54 -4.36 30.39
C ASP A 196 -2.88 -4.00 29.04
N VAL A 197 -3.64 -3.38 28.14
CA VAL A 197 -3.10 -2.86 26.87
C VAL A 197 -2.12 -1.72 27.10
N GLU A 198 -2.47 -0.75 27.95
CA GLU A 198 -1.60 0.37 28.30
C GLU A 198 -0.29 -0.09 28.95
N ASN A 199 -0.36 -1.10 29.83
CA ASN A 199 0.81 -1.64 30.52
C ASN A 199 1.76 -2.49 29.64
N LYS A 200 1.32 -2.94 28.45
CA LYS A 200 2.12 -3.72 27.50
C LYS A 200 2.75 -2.86 26.38
N LEU A 201 2.54 -1.55 26.41
CA LEU A 201 3.16 -0.54 25.54
C LEU A 201 4.39 0.08 26.21
#